data_AF-A0A430HTF5-F1
#
_entry.id   AF-A0A430HTF5-F1
#
_cell.length_a   1.000
_cell.length_b   1.000
_cell.length_c   1.000
_cell.angle_alpha   90.00
_cell.angle_beta   90.00
_cell.angle_gamma   90.00
#
_symmetry.space_group_name_H-M   'P 1'
#
loop_
_entity.id
_entity.type
_entity.pdbx_description
1 polymer ?
#
loop_
_entity_poly.entity_id
_entity_poly.type
_entity_poly.pdbx_seq_one_letter_code
_entity_poly.pdbx_strand_id
1 'polypeptide(L)'
;MDNTQAQEHIIGLEEQLRDAMLGTDIDALDRLIAPDLQFTTHMGQVIGKQQDLDMHRSGLLKFRAIEAAERLVTADGQVGVISARMRLVGSFGEAPFNLDLRCTRTWRRASDGQWQILAGHMSVV
;
A
#
# COMPACT_ATOMS: atom_id res chain seq x y z
N MET A 1 16.90 -1.51 -15.87
CA MET A 1 17.06 -0.48 -14.81
C MET A 1 18.19 -0.94 -13.93
N ASP A 2 19.07 -0.03 -13.52
CA ASP A 2 19.96 -0.31 -12.40
C ASP A 2 19.13 -0.47 -11.11
N ASN A 3 19.62 -1.24 -10.13
CA ASN A 3 18.88 -1.56 -8.91
C ASN A 3 18.51 -0.31 -8.12
N THR A 4 19.39 0.70 -8.10
CA THR A 4 19.13 2.00 -7.45
C THR A 4 17.92 2.70 -8.06
N GLN A 5 17.87 2.76 -9.40
CA GLN A 5 16.74 3.37 -10.12
C GLN A 5 15.44 2.60 -9.91
N ALA A 6 15.50 1.27 -9.84
CA ALA A 6 14.35 0.44 -9.54
C ALA A 6 13.83 0.71 -8.11
N GLN A 7 14.72 0.82 -7.12
CA GLN A 7 14.35 1.16 -5.74
C GLN A 7 13.70 2.55 -5.64
N GLU A 8 14.28 3.56 -6.27
CA GLU A 8 13.69 4.91 -6.32
C GLU A 8 12.31 4.91 -6.98
N HIS A 9 12.11 4.11 -8.03
CA HIS A 9 10.82 3.96 -8.67
C HIS A 9 9.76 3.37 -7.72
N ILE A 10 10.11 2.33 -6.95
CA ILE A 10 9.20 1.76 -5.93
C ILE A 10 8.86 2.80 -4.86
N ILE A 11 9.83 3.62 -4.43
CA ILE A 11 9.56 4.70 -3.47
C ILE A 11 8.56 5.71 -4.04
N GLY A 12 8.71 6.09 -5.32
CA GLY A 12 7.77 6.99 -5.98
C GLY A 12 6.37 6.41 -6.14
N LEU A 13 6.24 5.09 -6.34
CA LEU A 13 4.94 4.41 -6.38
C LEU A 13 4.27 4.37 -5.00
N GLU A 14 5.06 4.17 -3.94
CA GLU A 14 4.58 4.22 -2.55
C GLU A 14 4.10 5.62 -2.14
N GLU A 15 4.71 6.67 -2.66
CA GLU A 15 4.26 8.05 -2.45
C GLU A 15 2.95 8.33 -3.19
N GLN A 16 2.81 7.86 -4.44
CA GLN A 16 1.54 7.92 -5.18
C GLN A 16 0.43 7.14 -4.46
N LEU A 17 0.72 5.95 -3.95
CA LEU A 17 -0.22 5.17 -3.15
C LEU A 17 -0.66 5.95 -1.90
N ARG A 18 0.29 6.52 -1.16
CA ARG A 18 0.01 7.30 0.05
C ARG A 18 -0.94 8.47 -0.25
N ASP A 19 -0.67 9.21 -1.32
CA ASP A 19 -1.50 10.35 -1.72
C ASP A 19 -2.90 9.90 -2.16
N ALA A 20 -3.00 8.79 -2.90
CA ALA A 20 -4.29 8.21 -3.28
C ALA A 20 -5.10 7.75 -2.04
N MET A 21 -4.46 7.13 -1.06
CA MET A 21 -5.11 6.70 0.19
C MET A 21 -5.61 7.88 1.04
N LEU A 22 -4.83 8.97 1.12
CA LEU A 22 -5.21 10.20 1.83
C LEU A 22 -6.32 10.97 1.10
N GLY A 23 -6.26 11.03 -0.23
CA GLY A 23 -7.26 11.68 -1.08
C GLY A 23 -8.53 10.87 -1.29
N THR A 24 -8.53 9.58 -0.89
CA THR A 24 -9.59 8.62 -1.27
C THR A 24 -9.78 8.56 -2.80
N ASP A 25 -8.67 8.62 -3.55
CA ASP A 25 -8.68 8.54 -5.01
C ASP A 25 -8.82 7.08 -5.45
N ILE A 26 -10.08 6.63 -5.57
CA ILE A 26 -10.41 5.25 -5.87
C ILE A 26 -9.87 4.81 -7.24
N ASP A 27 -9.81 5.71 -8.22
CA ASP A 27 -9.33 5.37 -9.56
C ASP A 27 -7.81 5.20 -9.56
N ALA A 28 -7.07 6.01 -8.78
CA ALA A 28 -5.64 5.80 -8.58
C ALA A 28 -5.34 4.52 -7.81
N LEU A 29 -6.10 4.23 -6.74
CA LEU A 29 -5.98 2.97 -6.00
C LEU A 29 -6.26 1.76 -6.90
N ASP A 30 -7.31 1.83 -7.72
CA ASP A 30 -7.65 0.77 -8.66
C ASP A 30 -6.51 0.49 -9.66
N ARG A 31 -5.82 1.53 -10.15
CA ARG A 31 -4.65 1.34 -11.02
C ARG A 31 -3.44 0.73 -10.30
N LEU A 32 -3.19 1.15 -9.06
CA LEU A 32 -2.01 0.74 -8.28
C LEU A 32 -2.15 -0.65 -7.64
N ILE A 33 -3.36 -1.19 -7.52
CA ILE A 33 -3.61 -2.46 -6.85
C ILE A 33 -3.90 -3.54 -7.89
N ALA A 34 -3.17 -4.65 -7.82
CA ALA A 34 -3.34 -5.76 -8.76
C ALA A 34 -4.68 -6.49 -8.52
N PRO A 35 -5.33 -7.00 -9.56
CA PRO A 35 -6.60 -7.74 -9.41
C PRO A 35 -6.46 -9.00 -8.55
N ASP A 36 -5.26 -9.59 -8.49
CA ASP A 36 -4.90 -10.78 -7.71
C ASP A 36 -4.31 -10.45 -6.33
N LEU A 37 -4.56 -9.24 -5.80
CA LEU A 37 -4.07 -8.79 -4.49
C LEU A 37 -4.27 -9.83 -3.38
N GLN A 38 -3.21 -10.09 -2.63
CA GLN A 38 -3.27 -10.75 -1.32
C GLN A 38 -2.74 -9.81 -0.23
N PHE A 39 -3.62 -9.14 0.49
CA PHE A 39 -3.22 -8.23 1.55
C PHE A 39 -3.61 -8.76 2.93
N THR A 40 -2.62 -9.03 3.78
CA THR A 40 -2.85 -9.44 5.17
C THR A 40 -2.90 -8.21 6.07
N THR A 41 -4.04 -7.99 6.73
CA THR A 41 -4.24 -6.89 7.68
C THR A 41 -3.57 -7.16 9.02
N HIS A 42 -3.49 -6.14 9.88
CA HIS A 42 -2.94 -6.23 11.24
C HIS A 42 -3.71 -7.19 12.16
N MET A 43 -4.93 -7.60 11.78
CA MET A 43 -5.73 -8.61 12.48
C MET A 43 -5.51 -10.03 11.92
N GLY A 44 -4.61 -10.21 10.95
CA GLY A 44 -4.34 -11.48 10.30
C GLY A 44 -5.35 -11.87 9.22
N GLN A 45 -6.33 -11.03 8.92
CA GLN A 45 -7.30 -11.27 7.85
C GLN A 45 -6.64 -11.00 6.49
N VAL A 46 -6.85 -11.89 5.52
CA VAL A 46 -6.43 -11.68 4.13
C VAL A 46 -7.59 -11.09 3.34
N ILE A 47 -7.35 -9.95 2.70
CA ILE A 47 -8.33 -9.26 1.84
C ILE A 47 -7.80 -9.12 0.41
N GLY A 48 -8.73 -9.11 -0.54
CA GLY A 48 -8.45 -8.85 -1.95
C GLY A 48 -8.74 -7.40 -2.36
N LYS A 49 -8.42 -7.07 -3.62
CA LYS A 49 -8.53 -5.71 -4.17
C LYS A 49 -9.90 -5.08 -3.98
N GLN A 50 -10.98 -5.79 -4.31
CA GLN A 50 -12.32 -5.20 -4.25
C GLN A 50 -12.73 -4.84 -2.82
N GLN A 51 -12.37 -5.67 -1.84
CA GLN A 51 -12.62 -5.38 -0.43
C GLN A 51 -11.86 -4.14 0.03
N ASP A 52 -10.59 -4.01 -0.37
CA ASP A 52 -9.78 -2.82 -0.09
C ASP A 52 -10.40 -1.54 -0.69
N LEU A 53 -10.71 -1.57 -1.99
CA LEU A 53 -11.34 -0.44 -2.68
C LEU A 53 -12.71 -0.09 -2.11
N ASP A 54 -13.52 -1.07 -1.72
CA ASP A 54 -14.84 -0.84 -1.14
C ASP A 54 -14.77 -0.18 0.24
N MET A 55 -13.76 -0.52 1.05
CA MET A 55 -13.52 0.16 2.33
C MET A 55 -13.21 1.65 2.12
N HIS A 56 -12.40 1.98 1.11
CA HIS A 56 -12.12 3.36 0.75
C HIS A 56 -13.35 4.06 0.14
N ARG A 57 -14.03 3.42 -0.82
CA ARG A 57 -15.18 3.98 -1.57
C ARG A 57 -16.37 4.28 -0.66
N SER A 58 -16.67 3.38 0.28
CA SER A 58 -17.73 3.59 1.27
C SER A 58 -17.37 4.65 2.32
N GLY A 59 -16.10 5.05 2.40
CA GLY A 59 -15.59 5.87 3.48
C GLY A 59 -15.54 5.13 4.83
N LEU A 60 -15.68 3.80 4.82
CA LEU A 60 -15.50 2.97 6.00
C LEU A 60 -14.06 3.10 6.51
N LEU A 61 -13.07 3.16 5.62
CA LEU A 61 -11.69 3.46 5.96
C LEU A 61 -11.34 4.88 5.50
N LYS A 62 -10.96 5.74 6.45
CA LYS A 62 -10.48 7.10 6.15
C LYS A 62 -9.16 7.36 6.83
N PHE A 63 -8.17 7.79 6.04
CA PHE A 63 -6.90 8.23 6.57
C PHE A 63 -6.88 9.75 6.71
N ARG A 64 -6.41 10.21 7.86
CA ARG A 64 -6.11 11.62 8.13
C ARG A 64 -4.61 11.91 8.00
N ALA A 65 -3.77 10.97 8.42
CA ALA A 65 -2.33 11.05 8.26
C ALA A 65 -1.73 9.66 8.03
N ILE A 66 -0.73 9.61 7.15
CA ILE A 66 0.09 8.43 6.87
C ILE A 66 1.53 8.90 6.84
N GLU A 67 2.31 8.50 7.84
CA GLU A 67 3.75 8.82 7.92
C GLU A 67 4.56 7.55 7.75
N ALA A 68 5.48 7.54 6.79
CA ALA A 68 6.34 6.40 6.48
C ALA A 68 7.79 6.69 6.89
N ALA A 69 8.39 5.81 7.68
CA ALA A 69 9.77 5.87 8.13
C ALA A 69 10.45 4.49 8.01
N GLU A 70 11.76 4.41 8.27
CA GLU A 70 12.53 3.15 8.28
C GLU A 70 12.28 2.30 7.02
N ARG A 71 12.35 2.94 5.83
CA ARG A 71 12.08 2.29 4.54
C ARG A 71 13.24 1.38 4.16
N LEU A 72 12.93 0.10 3.93
CA LEU A 72 13.84 -0.90 3.37
C LEU A 72 13.29 -1.30 2.00
N VAL A 73 14.07 -1.12 0.93
CA VAL A 73 13.60 -1.38 -0.43
C VAL A 73 14.57 -2.32 -1.13
N THR A 74 14.04 -3.34 -1.77
CA THR A 74 14.76 -4.23 -2.69
C THR A 74 13.96 -4.30 -3.98
N ALA A 75 14.57 -4.02 -5.12
CA ALA A 75 13.88 -4.09 -6.39
C ALA A 75 14.80 -4.58 -7.51
N ASP A 76 14.22 -5.34 -8.43
CA ASP A 76 14.72 -5.57 -9.77
C ASP A 76 13.75 -4.95 -10.78
N GLY A 77 14.10 -4.91 -12.06
CA GLY A 77 13.27 -4.28 -13.09
C GLY A 77 11.87 -4.89 -13.31
N GLN A 78 11.46 -5.91 -12.54
CA GLN A 78 10.19 -6.62 -12.62
C GLN A 78 9.45 -6.70 -11.28
N VAL A 79 10.18 -6.80 -10.16
CA VAL A 79 9.60 -6.94 -8.81
C VAL A 79 10.26 -5.96 -7.86
N GLY A 80 9.46 -5.34 -7.01
CA GLY A 80 9.90 -4.48 -5.92
C GLY A 80 9.29 -4.93 -4.60
N VAL A 81 10.08 -4.94 -3.54
CA VAL A 81 9.62 -5.18 -2.18
C VAL A 81 10.04 -3.99 -1.33
N ILE A 82 9.08 -3.42 -0.62
CA ILE A 82 9.33 -2.40 0.38
C ILE A 82 8.78 -2.84 1.73
N SER A 83 9.58 -2.65 2.78
CA SER A 83 9.14 -2.72 4.16
C SER A 83 9.34 -1.36 4.82
N ALA A 84 8.29 -0.80 5.40
CA ALA A 84 8.33 0.51 6.04
C ALA A 84 7.57 0.49 7.37
N ARG A 85 8.05 1.26 8.33
CA ARG A 85 7.29 1.59 9.53
C ARG A 85 6.31 2.71 9.20
N MET A 86 5.05 2.53 9.54
CA MET A 86 3.94 3.36 9.14
C MET A 86 3.18 3.81 10.40
N ARG A 87 3.11 5.12 10.64
CA ARG A 87 2.17 5.69 11.60
C ARG A 87 0.92 6.13 10.86
N LEU A 88 -0.20 5.51 11.21
CA LEU A 88 -1.49 5.69 10.57
C LEU A 88 -2.45 6.34 11.55
N VAL A 89 -3.05 7.46 11.14
CA VAL A 89 -4.09 8.14 11.92
C VAL A 89 -5.31 8.27 11.04
N GLY A 90 -6.48 7.85 11.55
CA GLY A 90 -7.68 7.79 10.75
C GLY A 90 -8.89 7.29 11.52
N SER A 91 -9.87 6.77 10.79
CA SER A 91 -11.04 6.11 11.35
C SER A 91 -11.46 4.89 10.53
N PHE A 92 -11.99 3.89 11.22
CA PHE A 92 -12.69 2.77 10.64
C PHE A 92 -14.16 2.84 11.08
N GLY A 93 -15.06 3.23 10.18
CA GLY A 93 -16.41 3.67 10.51
C GLY A 93 -16.35 4.87 11.45
N GLU A 94 -17.01 4.76 12.60
CA GLU A 94 -17.00 5.79 13.66
C GLU A 94 -15.83 5.63 14.64
N ALA A 95 -15.08 4.53 14.59
CA ALA A 95 -14.00 4.26 15.51
C ALA A 95 -12.69 4.93 15.04
N PRO A 96 -12.15 5.94 15.74
CA PRO A 96 -10.87 6.52 15.41
C PRO A 96 -9.74 5.55 15.75
N PHE A 97 -8.64 5.62 15.00
CA PHE A 97 -7.43 4.87 15.27
C PHE A 97 -6.17 5.74 15.16
N ASN A 98 -5.15 5.33 15.91
CA ASN A 98 -3.78 5.80 15.79
C ASN A 98 -2.87 4.58 15.98
N LEU A 99 -2.31 4.08 14.88
CA LEU A 99 -1.61 2.79 14.82
C LEU A 99 -0.17 2.99 14.36
N ASP A 100 0.74 2.25 14.97
CA ASP A 100 2.14 2.12 14.54
C ASP A 100 2.36 0.70 14.03
N LEU A 101 2.57 0.58 12.72
CA LEU A 101 2.59 -0.71 12.01
C LEU A 101 3.87 -0.86 11.20
N ARG A 102 4.38 -2.08 11.05
CA ARG A 102 5.29 -2.41 9.95
C ARG A 102 4.45 -2.92 8.80
N CYS A 103 4.57 -2.30 7.63
CA CYS A 103 3.93 -2.76 6.41
C CYS A 103 4.99 -3.20 5.40
N THR A 104 4.80 -4.40 4.84
CA THR A 104 5.57 -4.90 3.71
C THR A 104 4.67 -5.01 2.50
N ARG A 105 5.08 -4.44 1.38
CA ARG A 105 4.38 -4.52 0.08
C ARG A 105 5.29 -5.07 -0.99
N THR A 106 4.72 -5.94 -1.81
CA THR A 106 5.35 -6.48 -3.01
C THR A 106 4.66 -5.88 -4.24
N TRP A 107 5.44 -5.10 -4.97
CA TRP A 107 5.11 -4.54 -6.26
C TRP A 107 5.59 -5.48 -7.37
N ARG A 108 4.78 -5.64 -8.40
CA ARG A 108 5.13 -6.38 -9.60
C ARG A 108 4.80 -5.53 -10.81
N ARG A 109 5.70 -5.53 -11.80
CA ARG A 109 5.45 -4.99 -13.12
C ARG A 109 4.61 -5.98 -13.92
N ALA A 110 3.39 -5.59 -14.27
CA ALA A 110 2.50 -6.34 -15.13
C ALA A 110 3.02 -6.37 -16.57
N SER A 111 2.42 -7.23 -17.40
CA SER A 111 2.82 -7.43 -18.80
C SER A 111 2.64 -6.19 -19.69
N ASP A 112 1.69 -5.32 -19.35
CA ASP A 112 1.48 -4.01 -19.98
C ASP A 112 2.48 -2.94 -19.49
N GLY A 113 3.38 -3.31 -18.59
CA GLY A 113 4.41 -2.47 -18.02
C GLY A 113 3.96 -1.66 -16.80
N GLN A 114 2.70 -1.74 -16.38
CA GLN A 114 2.21 -1.05 -15.18
C GLN A 114 2.71 -1.73 -13.91
N TRP A 115 3.04 -0.95 -12.89
CA TRP A 115 3.41 -1.48 -11.58
C TRP A 115 2.20 -1.53 -10.66
N GLN A 116 1.99 -2.68 -10.04
CA GLN A 116 0.85 -2.91 -9.17
C GLN A 116 1.26 -3.68 -7.91
N ILE A 117 0.55 -3.42 -6.82
CA ILE A 117 0.71 -4.14 -5.56
C ILE A 117 0.09 -5.52 -5.74
N LEU A 118 0.95 -6.54 -5.73
CA LEU A 118 0.55 -7.94 -5.80
C LEU A 118 0.21 -8.51 -4.43
N ALA A 119 1.00 -8.13 -3.42
CA ALA A 119 0.83 -8.64 -2.07
C ALA A 119 1.22 -7.59 -1.05
N GLY A 120 0.64 -7.72 0.14
CA GLY A 120 1.07 -6.94 1.29
C GLY A 120 0.77 -7.62 2.61
N HIS A 121 1.46 -7.19 3.64
CA HIS A 121 1.24 -7.61 5.00
C HIS A 121 1.48 -6.42 5.92
N MET A 122 0.68 -6.28 6.96
CA MET A 122 0.98 -5.35 8.04
C MET A 122 0.78 -5.99 9.41
N SER A 123 1.65 -5.64 10.34
CA SER A 123 1.59 -6.06 11.74
C SER A 123 1.87 -4.87 12.65
N VAL A 124 1.42 -4.96 13.90
CA VAL A 124 1.82 -4.00 14.95
C VAL A 124 3.32 -4.13 15.20
N VAL A 125 3.99 -2.99 15.42
CA VAL A 125 5.41 -2.93 15.82
C VAL A 125 5.57 -3.27 17.30
#